data_AF-A0A3N1XXG6-F1
#
_entry.id   AF-A0A3N1XXG6-F1
#
_cell.length_a   1.000
_cell.length_b   1.000
_cell.length_c   1.000
_cell.angle_alpha   90.00
_cell.angle_beta   90.00
_cell.angle_gamma   90.00
#
_symmetry.space_group_name_H-M   'P 1'
#
loop_
_entity.id
_entity.type
_entity.pdbx_description
1 polymer ?
#
loop_
_entity_poly.entity_id
_entity_poly.type
_entity_poly.pdbx_seq_one_letter_code
_entity_poly.pdbx_strand_id
1 'polypeptide(L)'
;MRLTPSRGVLVAAAVVVGALVAPVLTAVPATATEYPTWQDVQRAKGNETAKRAEVTKVQAALQSAQDEAAAKSQAALTASSKADAAEAELAEATQAATSLQAQAQRASETAERAQTRAGQLAANLYRDGSTNQMTTRIATADDPDQLLYQLGALDQLSSTWSGVMDEASVAAGTASSLHEQAERAEAERATRAQAAEERSAAAKSAEAVANAAVESTEQHSDELYAQLASLRDTTAEQAAGYELGQKVAAQKAEQQRKRAAAAAAQAAAAASASADTGGGSTGASGGSGTSYPSTGGVVVDPAAAQAYARSALSSYGWGDDQFSCLVSLWTQESGWRANALNASSGAYGIPQSLPAEKMSAAGADWRTNANTQINWGLAYIKSAYGSPCGAWGHEMSVNPHWY
;
A
#
# COMPACT_ATOMS: atom_id res chain seq x y z
N MET A 1 -19.23 67.27 36.02
CA MET A 1 -20.61 66.73 36.09
C MET A 1 -20.66 65.53 35.15
N ARG A 2 -20.46 64.30 35.61
CA ARG A 2 -21.49 63.37 36.13
C ARG A 2 -22.80 63.46 35.34
N LEU A 3 -23.15 62.38 34.65
CA LEU A 3 -24.48 61.74 34.63
C LEU A 3 -24.46 60.53 33.66
N THR A 4 -24.35 59.32 34.20
CA THR A 4 -25.21 58.17 33.83
C THR A 4 -26.56 58.35 34.58
N PRO A 5 -27.68 57.62 34.32
CA PRO A 5 -27.81 56.32 33.62
C PRO A 5 -29.07 56.17 32.72
N SER A 6 -29.22 55.02 32.06
CA SER A 6 -30.53 54.33 31.96
C SER A 6 -30.35 52.86 31.59
N ARG A 7 -31.12 52.03 32.28
CA ARG A 7 -31.12 50.57 32.27
C ARG A 7 -32.12 50.08 31.22
N GLY A 8 -31.73 49.10 30.41
CA GLY A 8 -32.62 48.27 29.60
C GLY A 8 -32.38 46.80 29.93
N VAL A 9 -33.46 46.09 30.21
CA VAL A 9 -33.53 44.76 30.82
C VAL A 9 -33.49 43.64 29.77
N LEU A 10 -32.74 42.59 30.11
CA LEU A 10 -32.81 41.17 29.73
C LEU A 10 -33.71 40.72 28.56
N VAL A 11 -33.10 40.06 27.56
CA VAL A 11 -33.60 38.78 27.03
C VAL A 11 -32.41 37.83 26.87
N ALA A 12 -32.48 36.71 27.59
CA ALA A 12 -31.52 35.62 27.56
C ALA A 12 -31.69 34.79 26.28
N ALA A 13 -30.63 34.69 25.49
CA ALA A 13 -30.48 33.64 24.48
C ALA A 13 -29.27 32.80 24.90
N ALA A 14 -29.54 31.64 25.51
CA ALA A 14 -28.55 30.66 25.89
C ALA A 14 -27.96 30.02 24.61
N VAL A 15 -26.84 30.55 24.14
CA VAL A 15 -25.96 29.84 23.21
C VAL A 15 -25.05 28.97 24.05
N VAL A 16 -25.34 27.67 24.08
CA VAL A 16 -24.43 26.65 24.61
C VAL A 16 -23.25 26.55 23.65
N VAL A 17 -22.23 27.38 23.86
CA VAL A 17 -20.90 27.17 23.31
C VAL A 17 -20.29 26.02 24.11
N GLY A 18 -20.39 24.81 23.57
CA GLY A 18 -19.63 23.67 24.06
C GLY A 18 -18.14 23.96 23.88
N ALA A 19 -17.51 24.45 24.94
CA ALA A 19 -16.06 24.54 25.04
C ALA A 19 -15.51 23.11 25.04
N LEU A 20 -15.15 22.60 23.86
CA LEU A 20 -14.22 21.48 23.73
C LEU A 20 -12.89 21.95 24.33
N VAL A 21 -12.67 21.57 25.59
CA VAL A 21 -11.35 21.58 26.21
C VAL A 21 -10.54 20.52 25.48
N ALA A 22 -9.93 20.91 24.37
CA ALA A 22 -8.85 20.13 23.78
C ALA A 22 -7.74 20.04 24.84
N PRO A 23 -7.25 18.85 25.19
CA PRO A 23 -6.03 18.76 25.96
C PRO A 23 -4.96 19.45 25.14
N VAL A 24 -4.48 20.59 25.63
CA VAL A 24 -3.21 21.18 25.19
C VAL A 24 -2.16 20.16 25.61
N LEU A 25 -1.90 19.20 24.72
CA LEU A 25 -0.64 18.50 24.71
C LEU A 25 0.39 19.61 24.55
N THR A 26 1.09 19.93 25.64
CA THR A 26 2.33 20.67 25.56
C THR A 26 3.25 19.81 24.72
N ALA A 27 3.25 20.03 23.41
CA ALA A 27 4.28 19.53 22.54
C ALA A 27 5.58 20.01 23.16
N VAL A 28 6.30 19.08 23.79
CA VAL A 28 7.67 19.33 24.18
C VAL A 28 8.34 19.76 22.89
N PRO A 29 8.96 20.96 22.84
CA PRO A 29 9.60 21.41 21.62
C PRO A 29 10.57 20.32 21.20
N ALA A 30 10.45 19.84 19.97
CA ALA A 30 11.42 18.96 19.37
C ALA A 30 12.79 19.59 19.64
N THR A 31 13.64 18.89 20.39
CA THR A 31 15.00 19.34 20.61
C THR A 31 15.61 19.53 19.23
N ALA A 32 15.89 20.77 18.85
CA ALA A 32 16.75 21.00 17.70
C ALA A 32 18.01 20.18 17.96
N THR A 33 18.29 19.20 17.10
CA THR A 33 19.46 18.34 17.24
C THR A 33 20.68 19.26 17.18
N GLU A 34 21.29 19.52 18.34
CA GLU A 34 22.45 20.39 18.43
C GLU A 34 23.66 19.59 17.92
N TYR A 35 24.14 19.95 16.74
CA TYR A 35 25.25 19.28 16.09
C TYR A 35 26.59 19.76 16.68
N PRO A 36 27.57 18.86 16.90
CA PRO A 36 28.92 19.25 17.29
C PRO A 36 29.54 20.23 16.30
N THR A 37 30.25 21.25 16.81
CA THR A 37 30.89 22.25 15.96
C THR A 37 32.35 21.92 15.68
N TRP A 38 32.92 22.51 14.62
CA TRP A 38 34.36 22.46 14.37
C TRP A 38 35.21 22.95 15.56
N GLN A 39 34.70 23.91 16.34
CA GLN A 39 35.40 24.39 17.54
C GLN A 39 35.49 23.31 18.63
N ASP A 40 34.45 22.48 18.76
CA ASP A 40 34.42 21.38 19.73
C ASP A 40 35.40 20.28 19.33
N VAL A 41 35.44 19.94 18.03
CA VAL A 41 36.40 18.99 17.46
C VAL A 41 37.84 19.41 17.71
N GLN A 42 38.18 20.66 17.41
CA GLN A 42 39.54 21.17 17.62
C GLN A 42 39.94 21.18 19.10
N ARG A 43 39.02 21.56 19.99
CA ARG A 43 39.25 21.53 21.45
C ARG A 43 39.46 20.11 21.97
N ALA A 44 38.77 19.13 21.39
CA ALA A 44 38.85 17.74 21.80
C ALA A 44 40.15 17.04 21.36
N LYS A 45 40.78 17.46 20.24
CA LYS A 45 42.02 16.83 19.71
C LYS A 45 43.19 16.80 20.69
N GLY A 46 43.29 17.79 21.58
CA GLY A 46 44.40 17.89 22.54
C GLY A 46 44.30 16.94 23.75
N ASN A 47 43.21 16.18 23.91
CA ASN A 47 42.99 15.32 25.07
C ASN A 47 42.26 14.02 24.67
N GLU A 48 42.85 12.86 24.95
CA GLU A 48 42.29 11.55 24.55
C GLU A 48 40.88 11.28 25.10
N THR A 49 40.58 11.70 26.33
CA THR A 49 39.25 11.54 26.93
C THR A 49 38.24 12.46 26.24
N ALA A 50 38.62 13.72 25.98
CA ALA A 50 37.78 14.67 25.26
C ALA A 50 37.55 14.22 23.81
N LYS A 51 38.58 13.72 23.13
CA LYS A 51 38.52 13.15 21.77
C LYS A 51 37.51 12.02 21.70
N ARG A 52 37.57 11.06 22.64
CA ARG A 52 36.59 9.96 22.73
C ARG A 52 35.17 10.44 22.99
N ALA A 53 35.00 11.39 23.90
CA ALA A 53 33.67 11.96 24.19
C ALA A 53 33.09 12.67 22.96
N GLU A 54 33.91 13.40 22.21
CA GLU A 54 33.49 14.10 21.01
C GLU A 54 33.14 13.13 19.87
N VAL A 55 33.93 12.07 19.66
CA VAL A 55 33.58 10.99 18.73
C VAL A 55 32.20 10.40 19.03
N THR A 56 31.91 10.11 20.30
CA THR A 56 30.59 9.58 20.70
C THR A 56 29.45 10.55 20.37
N LYS A 57 29.64 11.86 20.60
CA LYS A 57 28.61 12.87 20.26
C LYS A 57 28.37 12.95 18.76
N VAL A 58 29.43 12.99 17.95
CA VAL A 58 29.31 13.05 16.49
C VAL A 58 28.63 11.79 15.95
N GLN A 59 28.97 10.60 16.47
CA GLN A 59 28.28 9.36 16.13
C GLN A 59 26.79 9.38 16.51
N ALA A 60 26.45 9.90 17.70
CA ALA A 60 25.07 10.01 18.15
C ALA A 60 24.25 10.99 17.29
N ALA A 61 24.83 12.14 16.93
CA ALA A 61 24.20 13.11 16.06
C ALA A 61 23.95 12.55 14.66
N LEU A 62 24.94 11.85 14.09
CA LEU A 62 24.81 11.17 12.80
C LEU A 62 23.73 10.08 12.83
N GLN A 63 23.69 9.28 13.90
CA GLN A 63 22.66 8.26 14.07
C GLN A 63 21.26 8.87 14.15
N SER A 64 21.09 9.93 14.97
CA SER A 64 19.80 10.62 15.12
C SER A 64 19.30 11.21 13.79
N ALA A 65 20.18 11.86 13.02
CA ALA A 65 19.81 12.45 11.74
C ALA A 65 19.42 11.36 10.72
N GLN A 66 20.19 10.28 10.64
CA GLN A 66 19.88 9.15 9.76
C GLN A 66 18.59 8.43 10.15
N ASP A 67 18.31 8.27 11.45
CA ASP A 67 17.07 7.64 11.93
C ASP A 67 15.83 8.48 11.63
N GLU A 68 15.92 9.81 11.74
CA GLU A 68 14.83 10.70 11.35
C GLU A 68 14.53 10.59 9.85
N ALA A 69 15.56 10.69 9.00
CA ALA A 69 15.39 10.55 7.55
C ALA A 69 14.89 9.14 7.15
N ALA A 70 15.33 8.10 7.85
CA ALA A 70 14.85 6.73 7.66
C ALA A 70 13.36 6.61 7.96
N ALA A 71 12.91 7.16 9.10
CA ALA A 71 11.52 7.11 9.51
C ALA A 71 10.61 7.83 8.50
N LYS A 72 11.01 9.01 8.00
CA LYS A 72 10.23 9.75 7.00
C LYS A 72 10.24 9.06 5.63
N SER A 73 11.37 8.47 5.23
CA SER A 73 11.45 7.65 4.01
C SER A 73 10.58 6.40 4.08
N GLN A 74 10.53 5.73 5.23
CA GLN A 74 9.64 4.58 5.45
C GLN A 74 8.16 4.98 5.44
N ALA A 75 7.83 6.15 6.00
CA ALA A 75 6.48 6.71 5.94
C ALA A 75 6.07 7.00 4.48
N ALA A 76 6.98 7.53 3.65
CA ALA A 76 6.74 7.75 2.23
C ALA A 76 6.45 6.44 1.47
N LEU A 77 7.25 5.38 1.68
CA LEU A 77 6.98 4.06 1.08
C LEU A 77 5.63 3.50 1.50
N THR A 78 5.28 3.63 2.78
CA THR A 78 4.01 3.16 3.33
C THR A 78 2.82 3.96 2.77
N ALA A 79 2.99 5.26 2.56
CA ALA A 79 1.96 6.10 1.96
C ALA A 79 1.79 5.78 0.47
N SER A 80 2.89 5.55 -0.26
CA SER A 80 2.87 5.13 -1.67
C SER A 80 2.13 3.81 -1.84
N SER A 81 2.47 2.77 -1.07
CA SER A 81 1.80 1.46 -1.19
C SER A 81 0.29 1.53 -0.87
N LYS A 82 -0.11 2.42 0.05
CA LYS A 82 -1.52 2.69 0.35
C LYS A 82 -2.22 3.45 -0.77
N ALA A 83 -1.53 4.32 -1.50
CA ALA A 83 -2.08 4.98 -2.67
C ALA A 83 -2.28 3.98 -3.81
N ASP A 84 -1.27 3.15 -4.09
CA ASP A 84 -1.35 2.10 -5.13
C ASP A 84 -2.50 1.12 -4.86
N ALA A 85 -2.67 0.70 -3.59
CA ALA A 85 -3.78 -0.17 -3.20
C ALA A 85 -5.14 0.52 -3.41
N ALA A 86 -5.27 1.80 -3.07
CA ALA A 86 -6.52 2.54 -3.27
C ALA A 86 -6.85 2.77 -4.76
N GLU A 87 -5.83 2.99 -5.60
CA GLU A 87 -6.00 3.07 -7.05
C GLU A 87 -6.44 1.73 -7.65
N ALA A 88 -5.90 0.60 -7.16
CA ALA A 88 -6.34 -0.73 -7.57
C ALA A 88 -7.79 -1.02 -7.16
N GLU A 89 -8.18 -0.69 -5.93
CA GLU A 89 -9.58 -0.80 -5.46
C GLU A 89 -10.54 0.06 -6.30
N LEU A 90 -10.12 1.28 -6.66
CA LEU A 90 -10.89 2.15 -7.56
C LEU A 90 -11.05 1.52 -8.95
N ALA A 91 -10.00 0.93 -9.51
CA ALA A 91 -10.07 0.27 -10.81
C ALA A 91 -11.07 -0.90 -10.79
N GLU A 92 -11.05 -1.73 -9.74
CA GLU A 92 -12.00 -2.82 -9.55
C GLU A 92 -13.45 -2.30 -9.42
N ALA A 93 -13.68 -1.29 -8.56
CA ALA A 93 -14.99 -0.69 -8.39
C ALA A 93 -15.51 -0.06 -9.70
N THR A 94 -14.62 0.54 -10.49
CA THR A 94 -14.95 1.12 -11.80
C THR A 94 -15.40 0.05 -12.79
N GLN A 95 -14.70 -1.09 -12.82
CA GLN A 95 -15.08 -2.22 -13.67
C GLN A 95 -16.45 -2.80 -13.24
N ALA A 96 -16.68 -2.95 -11.94
CA ALA A 96 -17.95 -3.44 -11.40
C ALA A 96 -19.12 -2.51 -11.75
N ALA A 97 -18.97 -1.20 -11.51
CA ALA A 97 -19.98 -0.19 -11.83
C ALA A 97 -20.31 -0.18 -13.33
N THR A 98 -19.29 -0.22 -14.19
CA THR A 98 -19.47 -0.26 -15.65
C THR A 98 -20.24 -1.51 -16.09
N SER A 99 -19.90 -2.68 -15.51
CA SER A 99 -20.57 -3.94 -15.82
C SER A 99 -22.03 -3.93 -15.40
N LEU A 100 -22.34 -3.46 -14.19
CA LEU A 100 -23.71 -3.38 -13.68
C LEU A 100 -24.55 -2.36 -14.46
N GLN A 101 -23.98 -1.22 -14.83
CA GLN A 101 -24.66 -0.24 -15.67
C GLN A 101 -25.03 -0.82 -17.03
N ALA A 102 -24.13 -1.56 -17.68
CA ALA A 102 -24.43 -2.24 -18.94
C ALA A 102 -25.50 -3.34 -18.79
N GLN A 103 -25.52 -4.05 -17.65
CA GLN A 103 -26.57 -5.03 -17.35
C GLN A 103 -27.93 -4.37 -17.13
N ALA A 104 -27.97 -3.27 -16.38
CA ALA A 104 -29.18 -2.49 -16.13
C ALA A 104 -29.77 -1.95 -17.45
N GLN A 105 -28.93 -1.43 -18.35
CA GLN A 105 -29.37 -0.99 -19.68
C GLN A 105 -30.01 -2.13 -20.50
N ARG A 106 -29.36 -3.30 -20.58
CA ARG A 106 -29.93 -4.47 -21.28
C ARG A 106 -31.23 -4.96 -20.66
N ALA A 107 -31.35 -4.89 -19.33
CA ALA A 107 -32.57 -5.26 -18.62
C ALA A 107 -33.70 -4.25 -18.90
N SER A 108 -33.41 -2.94 -18.91
CA SER A 108 -34.36 -1.90 -19.31
C SER A 108 -34.90 -2.14 -20.72
N GLU A 109 -34.03 -2.39 -21.70
CA GLU A 109 -34.47 -2.69 -23.07
C GLU A 109 -35.36 -3.95 -23.13
N THR A 110 -35.07 -4.95 -22.31
CA THR A 110 -35.88 -6.18 -22.22
C THR A 110 -37.24 -5.89 -21.61
N ALA A 111 -37.29 -5.10 -20.53
CA ALA A 111 -38.52 -4.67 -19.88
C ALA A 111 -39.40 -3.85 -20.85
N GLU A 112 -38.82 -2.91 -21.60
CA GLU A 112 -39.53 -2.10 -22.61
C GLU A 112 -40.14 -2.98 -23.71
N ARG A 113 -39.39 -3.97 -24.21
CA ARG A 113 -39.91 -4.93 -25.19
C ARG A 113 -41.05 -5.78 -24.63
N ALA A 114 -40.94 -6.25 -23.38
CA ALA A 114 -41.99 -7.04 -22.74
C ALA A 114 -43.25 -6.21 -22.48
N GLN A 115 -43.10 -4.97 -21.99
CA GLN A 115 -44.19 -4.02 -21.78
C GLN A 115 -44.88 -3.65 -23.10
N THR A 116 -44.12 -3.45 -24.18
CA THR A 116 -44.69 -3.18 -25.51
C THR A 116 -45.53 -4.35 -26.01
N ARG A 117 -45.05 -5.60 -25.87
CA ARG A 117 -45.82 -6.80 -26.22
C ARG A 117 -47.11 -6.92 -25.40
N ALA A 118 -47.03 -6.69 -24.09
CA ALA A 118 -48.19 -6.69 -23.20
C ALA A 118 -49.21 -5.61 -23.62
N GLY A 119 -48.76 -4.40 -23.93
CA GLY A 119 -49.61 -3.30 -24.40
C GLY A 119 -50.29 -3.58 -25.74
N GLN A 120 -49.57 -4.19 -26.70
CA GLN A 120 -50.13 -4.60 -27.99
C GLN A 120 -51.20 -5.70 -27.82
N LEU A 121 -50.96 -6.68 -26.95
CA LEU A 121 -51.93 -7.73 -26.65
C LEU A 121 -53.18 -7.15 -25.99
N ALA A 122 -53.02 -6.26 -25.00
CA ALA A 122 -54.14 -5.57 -24.36
C ALA A 122 -54.96 -4.75 -25.37
N ALA A 123 -54.31 -4.04 -26.29
CA ALA A 123 -54.98 -3.27 -27.34
C ALA A 123 -55.79 -4.16 -28.32
N ASN A 124 -55.27 -5.33 -28.68
CA ASN A 124 -55.97 -6.29 -29.53
C ASN A 124 -57.17 -6.91 -28.82
N LEU A 125 -57.01 -7.31 -27.55
CA LEU A 125 -58.11 -7.84 -26.73
C LEU A 125 -59.21 -6.80 -26.51
N TYR A 126 -58.86 -5.53 -26.31
CA TYR A 126 -59.84 -4.46 -26.20
C TYR A 126 -60.61 -4.26 -27.51
N ARG A 127 -59.91 -4.32 -28.66
CA ARG A 127 -60.51 -4.19 -30.00
C ARG A 127 -61.44 -5.36 -30.33
N ASP A 128 -61.04 -6.59 -30.02
CA ASP A 128 -61.79 -7.82 -30.34
C ASP A 128 -62.87 -8.13 -29.29
N GLY A 129 -62.66 -7.82 -28.01
CA GLY A 129 -63.64 -7.97 -26.93
C GLY A 129 -64.74 -6.90 -26.93
N SER A 130 -64.46 -5.73 -27.53
CA SER A 130 -65.47 -4.69 -27.79
C SER A 130 -66.52 -5.14 -28.82
N THR A 131 -66.20 -6.14 -29.65
CA THR A 131 -67.18 -6.73 -30.56
C THR A 131 -67.80 -7.93 -29.86
N ASN A 132 -69.08 -7.85 -29.49
CA ASN A 132 -69.91 -8.95 -28.94
C ASN A 132 -69.89 -10.26 -29.79
N GLN A 133 -69.10 -10.36 -30.85
CA GLN A 133 -69.00 -11.50 -31.75
C GLN A 133 -68.56 -12.79 -31.05
N MET A 134 -67.65 -12.77 -30.06
CA MET A 134 -67.25 -14.01 -29.36
C MET A 134 -68.36 -14.54 -28.45
N THR A 135 -68.97 -13.68 -27.63
CA THR A 135 -70.11 -14.07 -26.78
C THR A 135 -71.31 -14.50 -27.62
N THR A 136 -71.55 -13.84 -28.74
CA THR A 136 -72.62 -14.25 -29.67
C THR A 136 -72.31 -15.60 -30.33
N ARG A 137 -71.07 -15.85 -30.79
CA ARG A 137 -70.67 -17.13 -31.41
C ARG A 137 -70.71 -18.32 -30.44
N ILE A 138 -70.37 -18.10 -29.17
CA ILE A 138 -70.48 -19.12 -28.12
C ILE A 138 -71.95 -19.40 -27.80
N ALA A 139 -72.78 -18.35 -27.77
CA ALA A 139 -74.21 -18.48 -27.49
C ALA A 139 -75.02 -19.11 -28.65
N THR A 140 -74.50 -19.08 -29.88
CA THR A 140 -75.16 -19.61 -31.09
C THR A 140 -74.45 -20.84 -31.68
N ALA A 141 -73.56 -21.50 -30.93
CA ALA A 141 -72.87 -22.69 -31.41
C ALA A 141 -73.81 -23.91 -31.34
N ASP A 142 -74.14 -24.50 -32.49
CA ASP A 142 -75.01 -25.68 -32.61
C ASP A 142 -74.24 -27.02 -32.42
N ASP A 143 -72.90 -26.99 -32.45
CA ASP A 143 -72.01 -28.18 -32.39
C ASP A 143 -71.18 -28.22 -31.07
N PRO A 144 -71.30 -29.29 -30.25
CA PRO A 144 -70.53 -29.48 -29.01
C PRO A 144 -69.01 -29.45 -29.18
N ASP A 145 -68.47 -29.99 -30.28
CA ASP A 145 -67.02 -30.06 -30.51
C ASP A 145 -66.44 -28.68 -30.81
N GLN A 146 -67.23 -27.84 -31.49
CA GLN A 146 -66.87 -26.46 -31.80
C GLN A 146 -66.81 -25.59 -30.54
N LEU A 147 -67.70 -25.84 -29.58
CA LEU A 147 -67.70 -25.16 -28.27
C LEU A 147 -66.45 -25.52 -27.45
N LEU A 148 -66.07 -26.79 -27.39
CA LEU A 148 -64.86 -27.24 -26.68
C LEU A 148 -63.58 -26.65 -27.29
N TYR A 149 -63.49 -26.58 -28.62
CA TYR A 149 -62.38 -25.92 -29.30
C TYR A 149 -62.29 -24.42 -28.96
N GLN A 150 -63.43 -23.72 -28.95
CA GLN A 150 -63.49 -22.29 -28.59
C GLN A 150 -63.11 -22.05 -27.13
N LEU A 151 -63.55 -22.90 -26.20
CA LEU A 151 -63.18 -22.82 -24.79
C LEU A 151 -61.69 -23.12 -24.58
N GLY A 152 -61.12 -24.10 -25.29
CA GLY A 152 -59.68 -24.38 -25.26
C GLY A 152 -58.86 -23.23 -25.84
N ALA A 153 -59.34 -22.56 -26.89
CA ALA A 153 -58.69 -21.38 -27.44
C ALA A 153 -58.75 -20.17 -26.46
N LEU A 154 -59.83 -20.02 -25.71
CA LEU A 154 -59.96 -19.01 -24.67
C LEU A 154 -59.04 -19.30 -23.47
N ASP A 155 -58.92 -20.55 -23.06
CA ASP A 155 -57.99 -20.97 -22.02
C ASP A 155 -56.53 -20.75 -22.44
N GLN A 156 -56.18 -21.11 -23.69
CA GLN A 156 -54.86 -20.86 -24.26
C GLN A 156 -54.56 -19.35 -24.40
N LEU A 157 -55.55 -18.54 -24.75
CA LEU A 157 -55.40 -17.08 -24.83
C LEU A 157 -55.22 -16.46 -23.45
N SER A 158 -55.98 -16.92 -22.46
CA SER A 158 -55.87 -16.51 -21.05
C SER A 158 -54.50 -16.87 -20.47
N SER A 159 -54.03 -18.10 -20.70
CA SER A 159 -52.69 -18.54 -20.25
C SER A 159 -51.58 -17.77 -20.95
N THR A 160 -51.73 -17.48 -22.25
CA THR A 160 -50.79 -16.63 -23.01
C THR A 160 -50.80 -15.19 -22.45
N TRP A 161 -51.96 -14.65 -22.11
CA TRP A 161 -52.09 -13.30 -21.54
C TRP A 161 -51.42 -13.20 -20.17
N SER A 162 -51.73 -14.13 -19.26
CA SER A 162 -51.09 -14.19 -17.94
C SER A 162 -49.57 -14.33 -18.08
N GLY A 163 -49.09 -15.19 -18.98
CA GLY A 163 -47.66 -15.36 -19.25
C GLY A 163 -46.96 -14.10 -19.75
N VAL A 164 -47.59 -13.33 -20.65
CA VAL A 164 -47.02 -12.06 -21.16
C VAL A 164 -46.99 -10.97 -20.09
N MET A 165 -48.02 -10.90 -19.23
CA MET A 165 -48.08 -9.94 -18.12
C MET A 165 -47.06 -10.28 -17.01
N ASP A 166 -46.89 -11.57 -16.71
CA ASP A 166 -45.88 -12.06 -15.77
C ASP A 166 -44.46 -11.78 -16.29
N GLU A 167 -44.20 -12.06 -17.58
CA GLU A 167 -42.91 -11.76 -18.22
C GLU A 167 -42.58 -10.26 -18.14
N ALA A 168 -43.55 -9.39 -18.44
CA ALA A 168 -43.37 -7.94 -18.35
C ALA A 168 -43.09 -7.48 -16.91
N SER A 169 -43.80 -8.03 -15.92
CA SER A 169 -43.61 -7.69 -14.51
C SER A 169 -42.24 -8.16 -13.99
N VAL A 170 -41.81 -9.37 -14.35
CA VAL A 170 -40.49 -9.92 -14.00
C VAL A 170 -39.38 -9.11 -14.68
N ALA A 171 -39.53 -8.76 -15.95
CA ALA A 171 -38.54 -7.96 -16.67
C ALA A 171 -38.41 -6.56 -16.06
N ALA A 172 -39.53 -5.91 -15.71
CA ALA A 172 -39.53 -4.62 -15.02
C ALA A 172 -38.88 -4.70 -13.64
N GLY A 173 -39.20 -5.72 -12.84
CA GLY A 173 -38.58 -5.94 -11.53
C GLY A 173 -37.06 -6.19 -11.64
N THR A 174 -36.64 -6.95 -12.64
CA THR A 174 -35.21 -7.21 -12.91
C THR A 174 -34.48 -5.94 -13.31
N ALA A 175 -35.06 -5.13 -14.20
CA ALA A 175 -34.49 -3.84 -14.59
C ALA A 175 -34.36 -2.89 -13.39
N SER A 176 -35.40 -2.77 -12.57
CA SER A 176 -35.38 -1.95 -11.34
C SER A 176 -34.27 -2.40 -10.39
N SER A 177 -34.17 -3.71 -10.12
CA SER A 177 -33.14 -4.26 -9.22
C SER A 177 -31.72 -4.04 -9.75
N LEU A 178 -31.50 -4.18 -11.06
CA LEU A 178 -30.19 -3.93 -11.65
C LEU A 178 -29.81 -2.45 -11.67
N HIS A 179 -30.79 -1.54 -11.86
CA HIS A 179 -30.55 -0.11 -11.70
C HIS A 179 -30.13 0.24 -10.27
N GLU A 180 -30.84 -0.28 -9.25
CA GLU A 180 -30.43 -0.06 -7.86
C GLU A 180 -29.03 -0.61 -7.56
N GLN A 181 -28.67 -1.76 -8.14
CA GLN A 181 -27.31 -2.31 -7.98
C GLN A 181 -26.27 -1.44 -8.68
N ALA A 182 -26.57 -0.93 -9.89
CA ALA A 182 -25.69 -0.03 -10.62
C ALA A 182 -25.49 1.29 -9.85
N GLU A 183 -26.54 1.88 -9.29
CA GLU A 183 -26.45 3.09 -8.46
C GLU A 183 -25.59 2.88 -7.20
N ARG A 184 -25.74 1.74 -6.52
CA ARG A 184 -24.90 1.40 -5.36
C ARG A 184 -23.43 1.21 -5.76
N ALA A 185 -23.17 0.54 -6.89
CA ALA A 185 -21.83 0.35 -7.40
C ALA A 185 -21.18 1.68 -7.83
N GLU A 186 -21.97 2.60 -8.39
CA GLU A 186 -21.52 3.94 -8.74
C GLU A 186 -21.15 4.78 -7.50
N ALA A 187 -21.97 4.71 -6.45
CA ALA A 187 -21.69 5.36 -5.17
C ALA A 187 -20.43 4.79 -4.49
N GLU A 188 -20.24 3.47 -4.55
CA GLU A 188 -19.02 2.82 -4.05
C GLU A 188 -17.79 3.27 -4.87
N ARG A 189 -17.87 3.27 -6.21
CA ARG A 189 -16.79 3.78 -7.07
C ARG A 189 -16.44 5.23 -6.74
N ALA A 190 -17.43 6.10 -6.53
CA ALA A 190 -17.20 7.49 -6.14
C ALA A 190 -16.48 7.61 -4.78
N THR A 191 -16.87 6.78 -3.81
CA THR A 191 -16.20 6.71 -2.50
C THR A 191 -14.74 6.25 -2.64
N ARG A 192 -14.49 5.21 -3.44
CA ARG A 192 -13.12 4.74 -3.74
C ARG A 192 -12.29 5.78 -4.49
N ALA A 193 -12.91 6.56 -5.37
CA ALA A 193 -12.24 7.63 -6.10
C ALA A 193 -11.72 8.71 -5.15
N GLN A 194 -12.57 9.15 -4.20
CA GLN A 194 -12.16 10.10 -3.17
C GLN A 194 -11.04 9.52 -2.29
N ALA A 195 -11.17 8.26 -1.86
CA ALA A 195 -10.14 7.61 -1.05
C ALA A 195 -8.80 7.50 -1.80
N ALA A 196 -8.81 7.15 -3.10
CA ALA A 196 -7.62 7.10 -3.94
C ALA A 196 -6.96 8.48 -4.07
N GLU A 197 -7.74 9.54 -4.29
CA GLU A 197 -7.24 10.91 -4.37
C GLU A 197 -6.59 11.35 -3.05
N GLU A 198 -7.27 11.14 -1.92
CA GLU A 198 -6.73 11.46 -0.59
C GLU A 198 -5.44 10.70 -0.29
N ARG A 199 -5.37 9.41 -0.63
CA ARG A 199 -4.16 8.59 -0.43
C ARG A 199 -3.03 9.00 -1.36
N SER A 200 -3.32 9.34 -2.61
CA SER A 200 -2.34 9.88 -3.56
C SER A 200 -1.77 11.22 -3.08
N ALA A 201 -2.62 12.11 -2.56
CA ALA A 201 -2.19 13.38 -1.96
C ALA A 201 -1.31 13.15 -0.70
N ALA A 202 -1.71 12.23 0.18
CA ALA A 202 -0.91 11.86 1.35
C ALA A 202 0.45 11.27 0.97
N ALA A 203 0.51 10.43 -0.06
CA ALA A 203 1.76 9.88 -0.60
C ALA A 203 2.69 10.98 -1.12
N LYS A 204 2.18 11.93 -1.92
CA LYS A 204 2.95 13.08 -2.41
C LYS A 204 3.47 13.97 -1.28
N SER A 205 2.66 14.18 -0.24
CA SER A 205 3.08 14.95 0.94
C SER A 205 4.19 14.24 1.72
N ALA A 206 4.02 12.93 1.99
CA ALA A 206 5.02 12.12 2.66
C ALA A 206 6.34 12.05 1.88
N GLU A 207 6.26 11.98 0.55
CA GLU A 207 7.40 12.03 -0.35
C GLU A 207 8.18 13.35 -0.23
N ALA A 208 7.49 14.48 -0.27
CA ALA A 208 8.13 15.80 -0.12
C ALA A 208 8.81 15.95 1.26
N VAL A 209 8.15 15.46 2.31
CA VAL A 209 8.69 15.46 3.68
C VAL A 209 9.92 14.56 3.80
N ALA A 210 9.92 13.39 3.17
CA ALA A 210 11.07 12.51 3.14
C ALA A 210 12.25 13.15 2.39
N ASN A 211 12.01 13.72 1.22
CA ASN A 211 13.06 14.36 0.42
C ASN A 211 13.69 15.56 1.16
N ALA A 212 12.89 16.39 1.82
CA ALA A 212 13.42 17.47 2.66
C ALA A 212 14.25 16.96 3.85
N ALA A 213 13.87 15.82 4.45
CA ALA A 213 14.65 15.22 5.54
C ALA A 213 15.98 14.62 5.05
N VAL A 214 16.00 14.02 3.86
CA VAL A 214 17.22 13.53 3.22
C VAL A 214 18.16 14.69 2.94
N GLU A 215 17.69 15.75 2.28
CA GLU A 215 18.50 16.93 1.95
C GLU A 215 19.12 17.57 3.20
N SER A 216 18.31 17.74 4.26
CA SER A 216 18.81 18.22 5.55
C SER A 216 19.87 17.29 6.16
N THR A 217 19.66 15.98 6.08
CA THR A 217 20.60 15.00 6.65
C THR A 217 21.90 14.96 5.87
N GLU A 218 21.87 15.06 4.55
CA GLU A 218 23.07 15.09 3.70
C GLU A 218 23.95 16.30 4.04
N GLN A 219 23.35 17.49 4.19
CA GLN A 219 24.08 18.71 4.56
C GLN A 219 24.87 18.57 5.87
N HIS A 220 24.30 17.89 6.87
CA HIS A 220 24.96 17.69 8.16
C HIS A 220 25.89 16.47 8.16
N SER A 221 25.59 15.43 7.38
CA SER A 221 26.37 14.18 7.36
C SER A 221 27.79 14.40 6.85
N ASP A 222 27.96 15.19 5.79
CA ASP A 222 29.28 15.51 5.24
C ASP A 222 30.18 16.19 6.29
N GLU A 223 29.61 17.13 7.03
CA GLU A 223 30.32 17.81 8.11
C GLU A 223 30.67 16.83 9.25
N LEU A 224 29.70 16.03 9.71
CA LEU A 224 29.91 15.07 10.80
C LEU A 224 30.95 13.99 10.43
N TYR A 225 30.97 13.51 9.18
CA TYR A 225 31.99 12.57 8.71
C TYR A 225 33.38 13.22 8.58
N ALA A 226 33.46 14.48 8.14
CA ALA A 226 34.71 15.23 8.13
C ALA A 226 35.25 15.47 9.56
N GLN A 227 34.36 15.74 10.52
CA GLN A 227 34.70 15.85 11.94
C GLN A 227 35.21 14.52 12.51
N LEU A 228 34.55 13.38 12.21
CA LEU A 228 35.02 12.05 12.60
C LEU A 228 36.39 11.71 12.01
N ALA A 229 36.58 12.00 10.72
CA ALA A 229 37.85 11.80 10.03
C ALA A 229 38.98 12.58 10.72
N SER A 230 38.71 13.84 11.05
CA SER A 230 39.61 14.73 11.76
C SER A 230 39.95 14.22 13.18
N LEU A 231 38.99 13.64 13.92
CA LEU A 231 39.20 13.09 15.27
C LEU A 231 39.95 11.74 15.27
N ARG A 232 39.88 10.97 14.18
CA ARG A 232 40.45 9.62 14.06
C ARG A 232 41.69 9.53 13.18
N ASP A 233 42.20 10.67 12.69
CA ASP A 233 43.35 10.76 11.79
C ASP A 233 43.21 9.82 10.55
N THR A 234 42.02 9.84 9.96
CA THR A 234 41.61 8.99 8.83
C THR A 234 40.92 9.83 7.76
N THR A 235 40.45 9.22 6.67
CA THR A 235 39.64 9.91 5.66
C THR A 235 38.14 9.79 5.99
N ALA A 236 37.33 10.70 5.45
CA ALA A 236 35.88 10.66 5.64
C ALA A 236 35.28 9.34 5.10
N GLU A 237 35.80 8.82 3.99
CA GLU A 237 35.35 7.56 3.38
C GLU A 237 35.68 6.36 4.28
N GLN A 238 36.87 6.32 4.87
CA GLN A 238 37.26 5.26 5.80
C GLN A 238 36.44 5.32 7.09
N ALA A 239 36.20 6.52 7.63
CA ALA A 239 35.32 6.71 8.77
C ALA A 239 33.89 6.25 8.47
N ALA A 240 33.32 6.63 7.32
CA ALA A 240 31.99 6.24 6.89
C ALA A 240 31.86 4.72 6.70
N GLY A 241 32.83 4.08 6.04
CA GLY A 241 32.85 2.62 5.86
C GLY A 241 32.93 1.85 7.19
N TYR A 242 33.72 2.34 8.15
CA TYR A 242 33.80 1.74 9.48
C TYR A 242 32.49 1.87 10.26
N GLU A 243 31.85 3.06 10.25
CA GLU A 243 30.55 3.25 10.89
C GLU A 243 29.47 2.37 10.24
N LEU A 244 29.43 2.31 8.90
CA LEU A 244 28.51 1.43 8.17
C LEU A 244 28.67 -0.03 8.60
N GLY A 245 29.91 -0.53 8.65
CA GLY A 245 30.20 -1.91 9.07
C GLY A 245 29.68 -2.21 10.47
N GLN A 246 29.90 -1.29 11.43
CA GLN A 246 29.38 -1.44 12.79
C GLN A 246 27.85 -1.43 12.85
N LYS A 247 27.19 -0.50 12.13
CA LYS A 247 25.72 -0.41 12.09
C LYS A 247 25.10 -1.66 11.50
N VAL A 248 25.64 -2.17 10.39
CA VAL A 248 25.16 -3.41 9.77
C VAL A 248 25.36 -4.62 10.68
N ALA A 249 26.49 -4.70 11.40
CA ALA A 249 26.71 -5.75 12.39
C ALA A 249 25.71 -5.66 13.55
N ALA A 250 25.42 -4.46 14.05
CA ALA A 250 24.40 -4.24 15.08
C ALA A 250 22.99 -4.61 14.59
N GLN A 251 22.62 -4.24 13.36
CA GLN A 251 21.36 -4.65 12.72
C GLN A 251 21.23 -6.17 12.61
N LYS A 252 22.31 -6.87 12.23
CA LYS A 252 22.36 -8.34 12.17
C LYS A 252 22.16 -8.95 13.55
N ALA A 253 22.87 -8.45 14.56
CA ALA A 253 22.74 -8.94 15.94
C ALA A 253 21.31 -8.74 16.45
N GLU A 254 20.69 -7.60 16.17
CA GLU A 254 19.30 -7.34 16.53
C GLU A 254 18.33 -8.28 15.84
N GLN A 255 18.52 -8.52 14.53
CA GLN A 255 17.70 -9.48 13.78
C GLN A 255 17.81 -10.90 14.37
N GLN A 256 19.01 -11.31 14.77
CA GLN A 256 19.22 -12.59 15.44
C GLN A 256 18.53 -12.65 16.82
N ARG A 257 18.58 -11.57 17.60
CA ARG A 257 17.84 -11.48 18.88
C ARG A 257 16.33 -11.60 18.66
N LYS A 258 15.77 -10.87 17.69
CA LYS A 258 14.34 -10.94 17.36
C LYS A 258 13.93 -12.34 16.89
N ARG A 259 14.74 -13.00 16.04
CA ARG A 259 14.50 -14.38 15.59
C ARG A 259 14.55 -15.37 16.76
N ALA A 260 15.54 -15.25 17.64
CA ALA A 260 15.66 -16.09 18.83
C ALA A 260 14.48 -15.88 19.79
N ALA A 261 14.05 -14.63 20.00
CA ALA A 261 12.88 -14.31 20.80
C ALA A 261 11.58 -14.85 20.18
N ALA A 262 11.40 -14.74 18.86
CA ALA A 262 10.25 -15.30 18.16
C ALA A 262 10.25 -16.84 18.22
N ALA A 263 11.39 -17.49 18.04
CA ALA A 263 11.51 -18.94 18.19
C ALA A 263 11.23 -19.38 19.63
N ALA A 264 11.70 -18.64 20.64
CA ALA A 264 11.39 -18.89 22.04
C ALA A 264 9.91 -18.71 22.35
N ALA A 265 9.26 -17.67 21.79
CA ALA A 265 7.83 -17.45 21.93
C ALA A 265 7.00 -18.56 21.26
N GLN A 266 7.41 -19.01 20.07
CA GLN A 266 6.78 -20.14 19.38
C GLN A 266 6.94 -21.45 20.16
N ALA A 267 8.13 -21.70 20.72
CA ALA A 267 8.38 -22.86 21.57
C ALA A 267 7.55 -22.81 22.86
N ALA A 268 7.41 -21.63 23.48
CA ALA A 268 6.54 -21.44 24.65
C ALA A 268 5.06 -21.65 24.30
N ALA A 269 4.60 -21.13 23.16
CA ALA A 269 3.23 -21.33 22.67
C ALA A 269 2.94 -22.80 22.33
N ALA A 270 3.89 -23.53 21.74
CA ALA A 270 3.79 -24.96 21.46
C ALA A 270 3.78 -25.79 22.76
N ALA A 271 4.55 -25.40 23.78
CA ALA A 271 4.54 -26.02 25.10
C ALA A 271 3.21 -25.80 25.84
N SER A 272 2.62 -24.60 25.74
CA SER A 272 1.28 -24.32 26.31
C SER A 272 0.15 -25.01 25.54
N ALA A 273 0.27 -25.15 24.22
CA ALA A 273 -0.69 -25.89 23.39
C ALA A 273 -0.60 -27.41 23.61
N SER A 274 0.52 -27.94 24.09
CA SER A 274 0.67 -29.36 24.45
C SER A 274 0.00 -29.74 25.79
N ALA A 275 -0.54 -28.77 26.52
CA ALA A 275 -1.36 -28.97 27.73
C ALA A 275 -2.88 -28.97 27.45
N ASP A 276 -3.31 -28.70 26.20
CA ASP A 276 -4.70 -28.69 25.77
C ASP A 276 -4.81 -29.46 24.44
N THR A 277 -5.10 -30.76 24.53
CA THR A 277 -5.30 -31.60 23.34
C THR A 277 -6.58 -31.20 22.61
N GLY A 278 -6.45 -30.57 21.44
CA GLY A 278 -7.61 -30.22 20.62
C GLY A 278 -7.36 -29.63 19.23
N GLY A 279 -6.53 -30.29 18.39
CA GLY A 279 -6.78 -30.43 16.94
C GLY A 279 -6.63 -29.23 15.97
N GLY A 280 -5.83 -29.46 14.91
CA GLY A 280 -6.11 -28.94 13.56
C GLY A 280 -5.20 -27.82 13.05
N SER A 281 -4.12 -28.19 12.36
CA SER A 281 -3.28 -27.24 11.59
C SER A 281 -3.53 -27.44 10.09
N THR A 282 -3.96 -26.37 9.42
CA THR A 282 -3.89 -26.27 7.94
C THR A 282 -2.93 -25.14 7.60
N GLY A 283 -1.77 -25.52 7.09
CA GLY A 283 -0.85 -24.62 6.41
C GLY A 283 -1.41 -24.26 5.04
N ALA A 284 -1.45 -22.96 4.76
CA ALA A 284 -1.65 -22.44 3.42
C ALA A 284 -0.42 -21.58 3.07
N SER A 285 0.48 -22.20 2.32
CA SER A 285 1.56 -21.53 1.59
C SER A 285 0.93 -20.81 0.39
N GLY A 286 1.10 -19.50 0.32
CA GLY A 286 0.66 -18.66 -0.80
C GLY A 286 1.86 -17.92 -1.35
N GLY A 287 2.57 -18.55 -2.29
CA GLY A 287 3.54 -17.88 -3.14
C GLY A 287 2.78 -17.04 -4.18
N SER A 288 2.92 -15.72 -4.09
CA SER A 288 2.41 -14.77 -5.09
C SER A 288 3.58 -14.14 -5.81
N GLY A 289 3.56 -14.27 -7.15
CA GLY A 289 4.56 -13.71 -8.06
C GLY A 289 4.73 -12.21 -7.88
N THR A 290 5.99 -11.78 -7.88
CA THR A 290 6.39 -10.40 -7.61
C THR A 290 6.02 -9.48 -8.77
N SER A 291 4.93 -8.75 -8.61
CA SER A 291 4.62 -7.56 -9.41
C SER A 291 5.13 -6.34 -8.65
N TYR A 292 6.02 -5.56 -9.27
CA TYR A 292 6.64 -4.40 -8.63
C TYR A 292 5.86 -3.13 -9.00
N PRO A 293 5.20 -2.44 -8.05
CA PRO A 293 4.66 -1.11 -8.30
C PRO A 293 5.80 -0.11 -8.53
N SER A 294 5.61 0.80 -9.48
CA SER A 294 6.59 1.82 -9.85
C SER A 294 6.54 2.98 -8.85
N THR A 295 7.49 3.06 -7.92
CA THR A 295 7.71 4.31 -7.18
C THR A 295 8.33 5.33 -8.14
N GLY A 296 7.62 6.43 -8.39
CA GLY A 296 8.05 7.46 -9.32
C GLY A 296 9.38 8.10 -8.90
N GLY A 297 10.26 8.36 -9.88
CA GLY A 297 11.37 9.31 -9.72
C GLY A 297 12.79 8.76 -9.81
N VAL A 298 13.02 7.45 -9.94
CA VAL A 298 14.40 6.92 -10.09
C VAL A 298 14.47 5.83 -11.15
N VAL A 299 14.97 6.18 -12.33
CA VAL A 299 15.47 5.22 -13.31
C VAL A 299 16.98 5.14 -13.12
N VAL A 300 17.45 4.12 -12.40
CA VAL A 300 18.88 3.79 -12.40
C VAL A 300 19.14 2.81 -13.53
N ASP A 301 20.13 3.10 -14.36
CA ASP A 301 20.66 2.15 -15.33
C ASP A 301 21.29 0.96 -14.57
N PRO A 302 20.76 -0.28 -14.71
CA PRO A 302 21.36 -1.47 -14.11
C PRO A 302 22.85 -1.62 -14.40
N ALA A 303 23.33 -1.15 -15.55
CA ALA A 303 24.75 -1.19 -15.90
C ALA A 303 25.58 -0.25 -15.04
N ALA A 304 25.09 0.95 -14.72
CA ALA A 304 25.76 1.89 -13.84
C ALA A 304 25.83 1.35 -12.40
N ALA A 305 24.73 0.76 -11.91
CA ALA A 305 24.69 0.11 -10.61
C ALA A 305 25.70 -1.06 -10.52
N GLN A 306 25.76 -1.89 -11.56
CA GLN A 306 26.72 -2.99 -11.67
C GLN A 306 28.17 -2.50 -11.70
N ALA A 307 28.46 -1.43 -12.47
CA ALA A 307 29.80 -0.85 -12.54
C ALA A 307 30.26 -0.30 -11.18
N TYR A 308 29.37 0.41 -10.47
CA TYR A 308 29.64 0.90 -9.12
C TYR A 308 29.91 -0.27 -8.15
N ALA A 309 29.03 -1.28 -8.13
CA ALA A 309 29.20 -2.46 -7.29
C ALA A 309 30.53 -3.18 -7.54
N ARG A 310 30.93 -3.31 -8.82
CA ARG A 310 32.22 -3.91 -9.20
C ARG A 310 33.40 -3.11 -8.65
N SER A 311 33.35 -1.79 -8.75
CA SER A 311 34.42 -0.91 -8.24
C SER A 311 34.57 -1.00 -6.70
N ALA A 312 33.45 -1.21 -6.00
CA ALA A 312 33.41 -1.24 -4.54
C ALA A 312 33.93 -2.56 -3.94
N LEU A 313 33.98 -3.66 -4.70
CA LEU A 313 34.38 -5.00 -4.19
C LEU A 313 35.74 -5.01 -3.50
N SER A 314 36.70 -4.28 -4.06
CA SER A 314 38.07 -4.21 -3.53
C SER A 314 38.14 -3.66 -2.10
N SER A 315 37.24 -2.75 -1.73
CA SER A 315 37.17 -2.18 -0.38
C SER A 315 36.75 -3.20 0.69
N TYR A 316 36.10 -4.30 0.27
CA TYR A 316 35.71 -5.42 1.13
C TYR A 316 36.73 -6.58 1.12
N GLY A 317 37.84 -6.42 0.40
CA GLY A 317 38.86 -7.44 0.21
C GLY A 317 38.43 -8.56 -0.74
N TRP A 318 37.48 -8.28 -1.64
CA TRP A 318 37.01 -9.24 -2.64
C TRP A 318 37.65 -8.99 -4.01
N GLY A 319 38.00 -10.08 -4.68
CA GLY A 319 38.44 -10.06 -6.07
C GLY A 319 37.26 -10.02 -7.04
N ASP A 320 37.60 -9.86 -8.32
CA ASP A 320 36.65 -9.80 -9.43
C ASP A 320 35.86 -11.11 -9.63
N ASP A 321 36.41 -12.23 -9.14
CA ASP A 321 35.77 -13.55 -9.11
C ASP A 321 34.46 -13.58 -8.32
N GLN A 322 34.26 -12.64 -7.39
CA GLN A 322 33.01 -12.52 -6.63
C GLN A 322 31.89 -11.82 -7.43
N PHE A 323 32.23 -11.08 -8.49
CA PHE A 323 31.29 -10.20 -9.16
C PHE A 323 30.17 -10.96 -9.88
N SER A 324 30.46 -12.11 -10.52
CA SER A 324 29.43 -12.90 -11.19
C SER A 324 28.37 -13.41 -10.22
N CYS A 325 28.77 -13.86 -9.03
CA CYS A 325 27.85 -14.27 -7.97
C CYS A 325 26.97 -13.10 -7.50
N LEU A 326 27.55 -11.90 -7.35
CA LEU A 326 26.80 -10.70 -6.99
C LEU A 326 25.78 -10.32 -8.06
N VAL A 327 26.17 -10.40 -9.34
CA VAL A 327 25.27 -10.17 -10.48
C VAL A 327 24.11 -11.15 -10.46
N SER A 328 24.37 -12.46 -10.31
CA SER A 328 23.30 -13.46 -10.19
C SER A 328 22.37 -13.17 -9.01
N LEU A 329 22.94 -12.94 -7.81
CA LEU A 329 22.18 -12.64 -6.60
C LEU A 329 21.24 -11.46 -6.79
N TRP A 330 21.75 -10.26 -7.10
CA TRP A 330 20.90 -9.07 -7.19
C TRP A 330 20.04 -8.99 -8.46
N THR A 331 20.37 -9.77 -9.50
CA THR A 331 19.47 -9.98 -10.63
C THR A 331 18.23 -10.74 -10.18
N GLN A 332 18.39 -11.79 -9.37
CA GLN A 332 17.28 -12.56 -8.83
C GLN A 332 16.43 -11.75 -7.83
N GLU A 333 17.08 -10.95 -6.99
CA GLU A 333 16.40 -10.15 -5.96
C GLU A 333 15.54 -9.03 -6.57
N SER A 334 16.10 -8.24 -7.49
CA SER A 334 15.47 -6.99 -7.94
C SER A 334 15.59 -6.72 -9.43
N GLY A 335 16.44 -7.47 -10.14
CA GLY A 335 16.90 -7.09 -11.47
C GLY A 335 17.73 -5.81 -11.45
N TRP A 336 18.47 -5.56 -10.37
CA TRP A 336 19.31 -4.35 -10.17
C TRP A 336 18.53 -3.02 -10.11
N ARG A 337 17.22 -3.06 -9.83
CA ARG A 337 16.38 -1.86 -9.74
C ARG A 337 16.39 -1.27 -8.33
N ALA A 338 16.82 -0.02 -8.21
CA ALA A 338 16.83 0.69 -6.93
C ALA A 338 15.44 1.00 -6.36
N ASN A 339 14.42 0.99 -7.22
CA ASN A 339 13.02 1.22 -6.86
C ASN A 339 12.20 -0.09 -6.72
N ALA A 340 12.85 -1.25 -6.67
CA ALA A 340 12.17 -2.53 -6.55
C ALA A 340 11.51 -2.68 -5.17
N LEU A 341 10.20 -2.44 -5.08
CA LEU A 341 9.40 -2.73 -3.90
C LEU A 341 8.66 -4.06 -4.09
N ASN A 342 8.87 -5.01 -3.17
CA ASN A 342 8.06 -6.19 -3.06
C ASN A 342 6.82 -5.87 -2.20
N ALA A 343 5.64 -5.79 -2.82
CA ALA A 343 4.42 -5.32 -2.14
C ALA A 343 3.94 -6.23 -0.98
N SER A 344 4.22 -7.54 -1.05
CA SER A 344 3.75 -8.49 -0.02
C SER A 344 4.65 -8.49 1.22
N SER A 345 5.96 -8.33 1.05
CA SER A 345 6.93 -8.36 2.16
C SER A 345 7.40 -6.97 2.62
N GLY A 346 7.31 -5.95 1.76
CA GLY A 346 7.92 -4.64 1.98
C GLY A 346 9.44 -4.61 1.75
N ALA A 347 10.03 -5.68 1.19
CA ALA A 347 11.43 -5.67 0.81
C ALA A 347 11.69 -4.65 -0.30
N TYR A 348 12.80 -3.92 -0.21
CA TYR A 348 13.06 -2.77 -1.08
C TYR A 348 14.48 -2.71 -1.63
N GLY A 349 14.60 -2.19 -2.85
CA GLY A 349 15.85 -1.80 -3.50
C GLY A 349 16.63 -2.98 -4.07
N ILE A 350 17.84 -2.67 -4.57
CA ILE A 350 18.75 -3.64 -5.21
C ILE A 350 18.94 -4.91 -4.36
N PRO A 351 19.26 -4.81 -3.05
CA PRO A 351 19.50 -5.98 -2.22
C PRO A 351 18.23 -6.56 -1.56
N GLN A 352 17.04 -6.06 -1.90
CA GLN A 352 15.76 -6.43 -1.28
C GLN A 352 15.83 -6.44 0.26
N SER A 353 16.26 -5.31 0.85
CA SER A 353 16.39 -5.19 2.30
C SER A 353 15.03 -5.30 3.00
N LEU A 354 14.98 -6.10 4.08
CA LEU A 354 13.81 -6.24 4.95
C LEU A 354 14.17 -6.07 6.45
N PRO A 355 13.60 -5.08 7.16
CA PRO A 355 12.87 -3.93 6.60
C PRO A 355 13.75 -3.04 5.72
N ALA A 356 13.12 -2.32 4.79
CA ALA A 356 13.79 -1.41 3.83
C ALA A 356 14.67 -0.37 4.53
N GLU A 357 14.17 0.19 5.64
CA GLU A 357 14.81 1.22 6.45
C GLU A 357 16.21 0.86 6.97
N LYS A 358 16.62 -0.42 7.00
CA LYS A 358 17.98 -0.81 7.39
C LYS A 358 19.05 -0.16 6.52
N MET A 359 18.73 0.14 5.26
CA MET A 359 19.65 0.79 4.33
C MET A 359 20.00 2.22 4.73
N SER A 360 19.25 2.85 5.65
CA SER A 360 19.60 4.16 6.21
C SER A 360 20.98 4.19 6.90
N ALA A 361 21.48 3.03 7.34
CA ALA A 361 22.81 2.91 7.90
C ALA A 361 23.93 3.27 6.89
N ALA A 362 23.66 3.19 5.59
CA ALA A 362 24.60 3.57 4.53
C ALA A 362 24.40 4.99 4.00
N GLY A 363 23.25 5.60 4.25
CA GLY A 363 22.92 6.95 3.77
C GLY A 363 21.43 7.23 3.88
N ALA A 364 21.06 8.49 4.10
CA ALA A 364 19.68 8.94 4.25
C ALA A 364 18.88 8.80 2.94
N ASP A 365 19.56 8.89 1.80
CA ASP A 365 19.05 8.80 0.43
C ASP A 365 18.85 7.36 -0.07
N TRP A 366 18.93 6.36 0.82
CA TRP A 366 18.83 4.93 0.50
C TRP A 366 17.63 4.56 -0.37
N ARG A 367 16.54 5.32 -0.29
CA ARG A 367 15.31 5.05 -1.06
C ARG A 367 15.52 5.30 -2.54
N THR A 368 16.36 6.26 -2.91
CA THR A 368 16.48 6.73 -4.30
C THR A 368 17.89 6.57 -4.87
N ASN A 369 18.91 6.35 -4.03
CA ASN A 369 20.29 6.20 -4.48
C ASN A 369 20.75 4.74 -4.51
N ALA A 370 21.04 4.22 -5.70
CA ALA A 370 21.57 2.87 -5.90
C ALA A 370 22.91 2.63 -5.20
N ASN A 371 23.79 3.63 -5.16
CA ASN A 371 25.10 3.49 -4.54
C ASN A 371 24.96 3.27 -3.04
N THR A 372 24.05 3.99 -2.39
CA THR A 372 23.71 3.81 -0.97
C THR A 372 23.17 2.40 -0.70
N GLN A 373 22.26 1.90 -1.54
CA GLN A 373 21.74 0.54 -1.44
C GLN A 373 22.83 -0.52 -1.64
N ILE A 374 23.72 -0.32 -2.63
CA ILE A 374 24.85 -1.21 -2.91
C ILE A 374 25.82 -1.21 -1.73
N ASN A 375 26.17 -0.05 -1.17
CA ASN A 375 27.07 0.05 -0.01
C ASN A 375 26.52 -0.74 1.19
N TRP A 376 25.23 -0.56 1.50
CA TRP A 376 24.58 -1.36 2.53
C TRP A 376 24.59 -2.85 2.20
N GLY A 377 24.22 -3.21 0.97
CA GLY A 377 24.13 -4.60 0.51
C GLY A 377 25.47 -5.32 0.57
N LEU A 378 26.57 -4.69 0.14
CA LEU A 378 27.92 -5.26 0.23
C LEU A 378 28.36 -5.41 1.69
N ALA A 379 28.12 -4.40 2.54
CA ALA A 379 28.40 -4.50 3.97
C ALA A 379 27.60 -5.64 4.64
N TYR A 380 26.34 -5.82 4.26
CA TYR A 380 25.50 -6.90 4.75
C TYR A 380 26.03 -8.26 4.28
N ILE A 381 26.38 -8.40 3.01
CA ILE A 381 26.96 -9.63 2.46
C ILE A 381 28.23 -10.00 3.21
N LYS A 382 29.13 -9.04 3.45
CA LYS A 382 30.36 -9.27 4.22
C LYS A 382 30.06 -9.77 5.63
N SER A 383 29.11 -9.14 6.31
CA SER A 383 28.75 -9.48 7.69
C SER A 383 28.00 -10.81 7.80
N ALA A 384 27.07 -11.09 6.89
CA ALA A 384 26.17 -12.23 6.96
C ALA A 384 26.73 -13.50 6.31
N TYR A 385 27.38 -13.36 5.15
CA TYR A 385 27.80 -14.47 4.29
C TYR A 385 29.31 -14.52 4.02
N GLY A 386 30.05 -13.48 4.40
CA GLY A 386 31.50 -13.37 4.20
C GLY A 386 31.90 -12.94 2.78
N SER A 387 31.20 -13.39 1.74
CA SER A 387 31.43 -12.97 0.35
C SER A 387 30.17 -13.09 -0.54
N PRO A 388 30.14 -12.42 -1.71
CA PRO A 388 29.04 -12.56 -2.66
C PRO A 388 28.79 -14.00 -3.12
N CYS A 389 29.84 -14.79 -3.38
CA CYS A 389 29.65 -16.20 -3.71
C CYS A 389 29.19 -17.03 -2.51
N GLY A 390 29.57 -16.67 -1.28
CA GLY A 390 29.00 -17.27 -0.07
C GLY A 390 27.49 -16.99 0.06
N ALA A 391 27.07 -15.77 -0.26
CA ALA A 391 25.65 -15.37 -0.27
C ALA A 391 24.87 -16.12 -1.36
N TRP A 392 25.39 -16.14 -2.59
CA TRP A 392 24.78 -16.88 -3.70
C TRP A 392 24.68 -18.39 -3.41
N GLY A 393 25.73 -18.98 -2.85
CA GLY A 393 25.70 -20.38 -2.44
C GLY A 393 24.65 -20.68 -1.37
N HIS A 394 24.46 -19.76 -0.40
CA HIS A 394 23.38 -19.87 0.57
C HIS A 394 22.01 -19.81 -0.09
N GLU A 395 21.78 -18.83 -0.98
CA GLU A 395 20.53 -18.66 -1.72
C GLU A 395 20.15 -19.93 -2.50
N MET A 396 21.11 -20.51 -3.21
CA MET A 396 20.92 -21.76 -3.95
C MET A 396 20.71 -23.00 -3.06
N SER A 397 20.97 -22.91 -1.75
CA SER A 397 20.83 -24.03 -0.81
C SER A 397 19.49 -24.08 -0.06
N VAL A 398 18.72 -22.99 -0.06
CA VAL A 398 17.43 -22.92 0.63
C VAL A 398 16.34 -23.56 -0.24
N ASN A 399 15.55 -24.47 0.34
CA ASN A 399 14.47 -25.19 -0.34
C ASN A 399 13.12 -25.03 0.41
N PRO A 400 11.94 -24.85 -0.25
CA PRO A 400 11.74 -24.71 -1.69
C PRO A 400 12.55 -23.53 -2.24
N HIS A 401 13.18 -23.71 -3.41
CA HIS A 401 13.68 -22.57 -4.18
C HIS A 401 12.46 -21.69 -4.44
N TRP A 402 12.43 -20.49 -3.87
CA TRP A 402 11.25 -19.62 -3.94
C TRP A 402 11.23 -18.86 -5.27
N TYR A 403 11.30 -19.60 -6.39
CA TYR A 403 11.09 -19.14 -7.77
C TYR A 403 10.60 -20.27 -8.68
#